data_AF-A0A401TXT5-F1
#
_entry.id   AF-A0A401TXT5-F1
#
_cell.length_a   1.000
_cell.length_b   1.000
_cell.length_c   1.000
_cell.angle_alpha   90.00
_cell.angle_beta   90.00
_cell.angle_gamma   90.00
#
_symmetry.space_group_name_H-M   'P 1'
#
loop_
_entity.id
_entity.type
_entity.pdbx_description
1 polymer ?
#
loop_
_entity_poly.entity_id
_entity_poly.type
_entity_poly.pdbx_seq_one_letter_code
_entity_poly.pdbx_strand_id
1 'polypeptide(L)'
;MATAVSILPAQQLAVLEDAYRKAVARKRLKGALATAAFCIVLVIAAFGAEVNLRTLFTYFGNFVSYFDRILTLDSGARVWTDPGEWFWGWHKWLRMLGETILISYVGTLTGAVLAFALNFFAAQNTSPGPWVRFVVRRLLEFARTVPGIVFALIFVIAFGLGPMAGVLAIAIHTTGALGK
;
A
#
# COMPACT_ATOMS: atom_id res chain seq x y z
N MET A 1 36.53 31.70 -2.57
CA MET A 1 36.67 31.31 -1.15
C MET A 1 37.38 29.97 -1.10
N ALA A 2 38.68 29.98 -0.82
CA ALA A 2 39.49 28.76 -0.76
C ALA A 2 39.20 28.03 0.56
N THR A 3 38.62 26.85 0.48
CA THR A 3 38.43 25.95 1.62
C THR A 3 39.81 25.51 2.09
N ALA A 4 40.36 26.21 3.08
CA ALA A 4 41.63 25.86 3.70
C ALA A 4 41.47 24.50 4.39
N VAL A 5 41.97 23.44 3.76
CA VAL A 5 42.13 22.14 4.40
C VAL A 5 43.19 22.34 5.48
N SER A 6 42.77 22.49 6.74
CA SER A 6 43.69 22.60 7.87
C SER A 6 44.45 21.27 8.00
N ILE A 7 45.70 21.25 7.55
CA ILE A 7 46.60 20.11 7.73
C ILE A 7 46.98 20.10 9.21
N LEU A 8 46.31 19.26 9.99
CA LEU A 8 46.59 19.10 11.41
C LEU A 8 48.01 18.54 11.61
N PRO A 9 48.72 18.92 12.70
CA PRO A 9 50.01 18.33 13.04
C PRO A 9 49.93 16.80 13.07
N ALA A 10 50.96 16.11 12.58
CA ALA A 10 50.95 14.66 12.38
C ALA A 10 50.53 13.85 13.63
N GLN A 11 50.84 14.35 14.84
CA GLN A 11 50.42 13.74 16.11
C GLN A 11 48.90 13.81 16.33
N GLN A 12 48.25 14.92 15.99
CA GLN A 12 46.79 15.08 16.15
C GLN A 12 46.04 14.27 15.08
N LEU A 13 46.59 14.20 13.86
CA LEU A 13 46.03 13.39 12.77
C LEU A 13 46.05 11.90 13.13
N ALA A 14 47.16 11.39 13.66
CA ALA A 14 47.28 9.98 14.07
C ALA A 14 46.25 9.58 15.15
N VAL A 15 46.00 10.46 16.12
CA VAL A 15 44.98 10.24 17.17
C VAL A 15 43.57 10.20 16.58
N LEU A 16 43.25 11.10 15.65
CA LEU A 16 41.94 11.13 14.98
C LEU A 16 41.77 9.93 14.04
N GLU A 17 42.82 9.51 13.33
CA GLU A 17 42.79 8.32 12.47
C GLU A 17 42.56 7.04 13.29
N ASP A 18 43.20 6.89 14.44
CA ASP A 18 42.98 5.74 15.33
C ASP A 18 41.56 5.74 15.92
N ALA A 19 41.05 6.90 16.32
CA ALA A 19 39.68 7.04 16.80
C ALA A 19 38.66 6.72 15.67
N TYR A 20 38.90 7.21 14.46
CA TYR A 20 38.08 6.94 13.27
C TYR A 20 38.12 5.45 12.90
N ARG A 21 39.30 4.83 12.83
CA ARG A 21 39.45 3.38 12.57
C ARG A 21 38.70 2.54 13.60
N LYS A 22 38.80 2.87 14.89
CA LYS A 22 38.05 2.20 15.97
C LYS A 22 36.54 2.41 15.88
N ALA A 23 36.08 3.57 15.41
CA ALA A 23 34.65 3.85 15.20
C ALA A 23 34.11 3.11 13.97
N VAL A 24 34.86 3.11 12.85
CA VAL A 24 34.52 2.40 11.62
C VAL A 24 34.51 0.89 11.83
N ALA A 25 35.50 0.32 12.54
CA ALA A 25 35.54 -1.10 12.85
C ALA A 25 34.30 -1.54 13.66
N ARG A 26 33.89 -0.75 14.67
CA ARG A 26 32.67 -1.02 15.44
C ARG A 26 31.39 -0.90 14.61
N LYS A 27 31.31 0.07 13.70
CA LYS A 27 30.15 0.23 12.80
C LYS A 27 30.07 -0.94 11.79
N ARG A 28 31.20 -1.37 11.21
CA ARG A 28 31.26 -2.51 10.28
C ARG A 28 30.93 -3.82 10.97
N LEU A 29 31.40 -4.04 12.20
CA LEU A 29 31.05 -5.22 12.99
C LEU A 29 29.54 -5.25 13.30
N LYS A 30 28.97 -4.14 13.78
CA LYS A 30 27.52 -4.05 14.03
C LYS A 30 26.70 -4.27 12.77
N GLY A 31 27.14 -3.72 11.63
CA GLY A 31 26.51 -3.95 10.33
C GLY A 31 26.57 -5.42 9.91
N ALA A 32 27.75 -6.04 9.99
CA ALA A 32 27.94 -7.45 9.65
C ALA A 32 27.11 -8.38 10.55
N LEU A 33 27.05 -8.10 11.86
CA LEU A 33 26.23 -8.83 12.81
C LEU A 33 24.73 -8.68 12.52
N ALA A 34 24.27 -7.46 12.18
CA ALA A 34 22.89 -7.23 11.80
C ALA A 34 22.51 -7.96 10.51
N THR A 35 23.38 -7.94 9.49
CA THR A 35 23.17 -8.70 8.25
C THR A 35 23.17 -10.20 8.51
N ALA A 36 24.10 -10.71 9.33
CA ALA A 36 24.14 -12.12 9.70
C ALA A 36 22.87 -12.54 10.45
N ALA A 37 22.44 -11.76 11.44
CA ALA A 37 21.19 -12.00 12.17
C ALA A 37 19.97 -11.99 11.23
N PHE A 38 19.90 -11.04 10.29
CA PHE A 38 18.85 -10.99 9.28
C PHE A 38 18.85 -12.23 8.38
N CYS A 39 20.01 -12.66 7.88
CA CYS A 39 20.13 -13.87 7.08
C CYS A 39 19.72 -15.12 7.86
N ILE A 40 20.09 -15.23 9.14
CA ILE A 40 19.69 -16.35 10.01
C ILE A 40 18.17 -16.38 10.19
N VAL A 41 17.55 -15.25 10.52
CA VAL A 41 16.08 -15.15 10.66
C VAL A 41 15.39 -15.51 9.33
N LEU A 42 15.92 -15.04 8.20
CA LEU A 42 15.39 -15.34 6.88
C LEU A 42 15.47 -16.83 6.56
N VAL A 43 16.58 -17.50 6.88
CA VAL A 43 16.74 -18.94 6.70
C VAL A 43 15.76 -19.71 7.58
N ILE A 44 15.63 -19.35 8.86
CA ILE A 44 14.66 -19.98 9.78
C ILE A 44 13.23 -19.81 9.26
N ALA A 45 12.87 -18.62 8.80
CA ALA A 45 11.57 -18.35 8.20
C ALA A 45 11.34 -19.15 6.91
N ALA A 46 12.38 -19.30 6.07
CA ALA A 46 12.31 -20.08 4.84
C ALA A 46 12.10 -21.57 5.11
N PHE A 47 12.72 -22.13 6.16
CA PHE A 47 12.46 -23.50 6.60
C PHE A 47 11.03 -23.65 7.14
N GLY A 48 10.55 -22.72 7.97
CA GLY A 48 9.18 -22.75 8.51
C GLY A 48 8.09 -22.57 7.44
N ALA A 49 8.41 -21.88 6.34
CA ALA A 49 7.52 -21.70 5.19
C ALA A 49 7.71 -22.77 4.09
N GLU A 50 8.49 -23.84 4.37
CA GLU A 50 8.77 -24.93 3.43
C GLU A 50 9.24 -24.46 2.04
N VAL A 51 10.03 -23.38 2.01
CA VAL A 51 10.46 -22.74 0.76
C VAL A 51 11.45 -23.65 0.03
N ASN A 52 10.96 -24.33 -0.99
CA ASN A 52 11.78 -25.19 -1.83
C ASN A 52 12.30 -24.44 -3.06
N LEU A 53 13.58 -24.03 -3.01
CA LEU A 53 14.23 -23.35 -4.15
C LEU A 53 14.26 -24.21 -5.42
N ARG A 54 14.33 -25.54 -5.29
CA ARG A 54 14.30 -26.44 -6.46
C ARG A 54 12.96 -26.35 -7.17
N THR A 55 11.85 -26.32 -6.42
CA THR A 55 10.51 -26.11 -6.96
C THR A 55 10.46 -24.76 -7.69
N LEU A 56 10.91 -23.67 -7.06
CA LEU A 56 10.94 -22.36 -7.70
C LEU A 56 11.65 -22.38 -9.07
N PHE A 57 12.87 -22.93 -9.14
CA PHE A 57 13.63 -23.00 -10.39
C PHE A 57 13.01 -23.96 -11.42
N THR A 58 12.43 -25.07 -10.97
CA THR A 58 11.81 -26.06 -11.86
C THR A 58 10.52 -25.51 -12.49
N TYR A 59 9.72 -24.77 -11.71
CA TYR A 59 8.46 -24.18 -12.15
C TYR A 59 8.60 -22.74 -12.68
N PHE A 60 9.81 -22.16 -12.66
CA PHE A 60 10.06 -20.83 -13.22
C PHE A 60 9.67 -20.75 -14.69
N GLY A 61 9.90 -21.82 -15.46
CA GLY A 61 9.45 -21.91 -16.85
C GLY A 61 7.92 -21.82 -16.99
N ASN A 62 7.15 -22.39 -16.06
CA ASN A 62 5.70 -22.31 -16.06
C ASN A 62 5.22 -20.87 -15.83
N PHE A 63 5.88 -20.13 -14.92
CA PHE A 63 5.60 -18.71 -14.73
C PHE A 63 5.77 -17.91 -16.04
N VAL A 64 6.88 -18.10 -16.74
CA VAL A 64 7.14 -17.43 -18.03
C VAL A 64 6.11 -17.88 -19.09
N SER A 65 5.70 -19.14 -19.08
CA SER A 65 4.70 -19.65 -20.03
C SER A 65 3.33 -18.97 -19.91
N TYR A 66 2.95 -18.42 -18.75
CA TYR A 66 1.72 -17.64 -18.63
C TYR A 66 1.77 -16.35 -19.46
N PHE A 67 2.91 -15.67 -19.54
CA PHE A 67 3.05 -14.50 -20.42
C PHE A 67 2.92 -14.88 -21.89
N ASP A 68 3.52 -16.00 -22.28
CA ASP A 68 3.40 -16.52 -23.64
C ASP A 68 1.94 -16.89 -23.98
N ARG A 69 1.23 -17.46 -23.01
CA ARG A 69 -0.19 -17.81 -23.11
C ARG A 69 -1.12 -16.60 -23.13
N ILE A 70 -0.80 -15.51 -22.43
CA ILE A 70 -1.54 -14.23 -22.52
C ILE A 70 -1.41 -13.62 -23.93
N LEU A 71 -0.28 -13.87 -24.61
CA LEU A 71 -0.01 -13.39 -25.98
C LEU A 71 -0.44 -14.39 -27.07
N THR A 72 -1.18 -15.43 -26.70
CA THR A 72 -1.67 -16.45 -27.62
C THR A 72 -3.19 -16.53 -27.49
N LEU A 73 -3.88 -16.45 -28.62
CA LEU A 73 -5.34 -16.54 -28.73
C LEU A 73 -5.80 -17.98 -28.47
N ASP A 74 -7.09 -18.17 -28.19
CA ASP A 74 -7.69 -19.51 -28.02
C ASP A 74 -7.56 -20.37 -29.30
N SER A 75 -7.41 -19.71 -30.45
CA SER A 75 -7.13 -20.32 -31.76
C SER A 75 -5.68 -20.83 -31.93
N GLY A 76 -4.79 -20.54 -30.98
CA GLY A 76 -3.36 -20.88 -31.04
C GLY A 76 -2.50 -19.88 -31.83
N ALA A 77 -3.10 -18.86 -32.43
CA ALA A 77 -2.39 -17.77 -33.10
C ALA A 77 -1.87 -16.72 -32.10
N ARG A 78 -0.87 -15.93 -32.50
CA ARG A 78 -0.35 -14.83 -31.66
C ARG A 78 -1.33 -13.66 -31.68
N VAL A 79 -1.48 -12.94 -30.57
CA VAL A 79 -2.42 -11.80 -30.45
C VAL A 79 -2.24 -10.69 -31.51
N TRP A 80 -1.06 -10.59 -32.12
CA TRP A 80 -0.78 -9.62 -33.20
C TRP A 80 -1.45 -9.97 -34.53
N THR A 81 -1.87 -11.23 -34.75
CA THR A 81 -2.52 -11.64 -36.01
C THR A 81 -3.97 -11.18 -36.09
N ASP A 82 -4.66 -11.13 -34.94
CA ASP A 82 -6.00 -10.56 -34.82
C ASP A 82 -6.13 -9.78 -33.50
N PRO A 83 -5.76 -8.50 -33.49
CA PRO A 83 -5.94 -7.63 -32.33
C PRO A 83 -7.41 -7.44 -31.95
N GLY A 84 -8.35 -7.62 -32.89
CA GLY A 84 -9.78 -7.48 -32.65
C GLY A 84 -10.32 -8.62 -31.80
N GLU A 85 -9.87 -9.85 -32.05
CA GLU A 85 -10.17 -11.01 -31.21
C GLU A 85 -9.56 -10.85 -29.81
N TRP A 86 -8.31 -10.37 -29.71
CA TRP A 86 -7.66 -10.13 -28.41
C TRP A 86 -8.38 -9.07 -27.57
N PHE A 87 -8.89 -8.00 -28.20
CA PHE A 87 -9.62 -6.89 -27.57
C PHE A 87 -11.14 -6.92 -27.78
N TRP A 88 -11.74 -8.10 -27.95
CA TRP A 88 -13.17 -8.27 -28.27
C TRP A 88 -14.12 -7.49 -27.33
N GLY A 89 -13.73 -7.35 -26.06
CA GLY A 89 -14.52 -6.72 -25.00
C GLY A 89 -14.15 -5.28 -24.68
N TRP A 90 -13.35 -4.57 -25.50
CA TRP A 90 -12.73 -3.31 -25.09
C TRP A 90 -13.74 -2.25 -24.59
N HIS A 91 -14.88 -2.09 -25.26
CA HIS A 91 -15.94 -1.18 -24.82
C HIS A 91 -16.48 -1.53 -23.42
N LYS A 92 -16.67 -2.83 -23.15
CA LYS A 92 -17.14 -3.33 -21.84
C LYS A 92 -16.10 -3.07 -20.77
N TRP A 93 -14.82 -3.35 -21.05
CA TRP A 93 -13.74 -3.12 -20.10
C TRP A 93 -13.55 -1.64 -19.80
N LEU A 94 -13.60 -0.77 -20.81
CA LEU A 94 -13.56 0.68 -20.60
C LEU A 94 -14.73 1.17 -19.77
N ARG A 95 -15.93 0.65 -20.01
CA ARG A 95 -17.09 0.98 -19.18
C ARG A 95 -16.86 0.57 -17.72
N MET A 96 -16.36 -0.64 -17.47
CA MET A 96 -16.07 -1.12 -16.10
C MET A 96 -14.95 -0.34 -15.40
N LEU A 97 -13.93 0.09 -16.16
CA LEU A 97 -12.89 1.00 -15.66
C LEU A 97 -13.49 2.36 -15.28
N GLY A 98 -14.35 2.91 -16.15
CA GLY A 98 -15.10 4.14 -15.87
C GLY A 98 -16.00 4.01 -14.64
N GLU A 99 -16.69 2.88 -14.47
CA GLU A 99 -17.49 2.59 -13.28
C GLU A 99 -16.62 2.56 -12.02
N THR A 100 -15.43 1.97 -12.06
CA THR A 100 -14.49 1.96 -10.92
C THR A 100 -14.04 3.37 -10.54
N ILE A 101 -13.68 4.18 -11.53
CA ILE A 101 -13.31 5.59 -11.33
C ILE A 101 -14.49 6.34 -10.73
N LEU A 102 -15.68 6.21 -11.29
CA LEU A 102 -16.89 6.87 -10.79
C LEU A 102 -17.21 6.45 -9.35
N ILE A 103 -17.13 5.16 -9.03
CA ILE A 103 -17.34 4.64 -7.67
C ILE A 103 -16.38 5.30 -6.69
N SER A 104 -15.08 5.32 -7.01
CA SER A 104 -14.06 5.93 -6.16
C SER A 104 -14.26 7.44 -6.02
N TYR A 105 -14.58 8.13 -7.11
CA TYR A 105 -14.73 9.59 -7.13
C TYR A 105 -15.96 10.04 -6.35
N VAL A 106 -17.13 9.46 -6.66
CA VAL A 106 -18.38 9.78 -5.96
C VAL A 106 -18.30 9.38 -4.49
N GLY A 107 -17.81 8.17 -4.19
CA GLY A 107 -17.65 7.71 -2.81
C GLY A 107 -16.73 8.64 -1.99
N THR A 108 -15.59 9.02 -2.55
CA THR A 108 -14.64 9.91 -1.86
C THR A 108 -15.21 11.31 -1.69
N LEU A 109 -15.85 11.87 -2.73
CA LEU A 109 -16.42 13.22 -2.69
C LEU A 109 -17.58 13.30 -1.68
N THR A 110 -18.51 12.34 -1.71
CA THR A 110 -19.59 12.26 -0.72
C THR A 110 -19.04 12.10 0.69
N GLY A 111 -18.05 11.21 0.89
CA GLY A 111 -17.41 11.03 2.19
C GLY A 111 -16.67 12.28 2.68
N ALA A 112 -16.00 13.02 1.79
CA ALA A 112 -15.31 14.26 2.13
C ALA A 112 -16.28 15.37 2.54
N VAL A 113 -17.41 15.52 1.85
CA VAL A 113 -18.47 16.48 2.23
C VAL A 113 -19.06 16.14 3.60
N LEU A 114 -19.35 14.86 3.85
CA LEU A 114 -19.85 14.40 5.15
C LEU A 114 -18.81 14.61 6.27
N ALA A 115 -17.53 14.28 6.02
CA ALA A 115 -16.45 14.54 6.96
C ALA A 115 -16.32 16.02 7.29
N PHE A 116 -16.36 16.87 6.27
CA PHE A 116 -16.28 18.33 6.43
C PHE A 116 -17.39 18.85 7.35
N ALA A 117 -18.64 18.41 7.12
CA ALA A 117 -19.76 18.78 7.98
C ALA A 117 -19.60 18.25 9.41
N LEU A 118 -19.20 16.99 9.58
CA LEU A 118 -19.04 16.36 10.90
C LEU A 118 -17.84 16.93 11.69
N ASN A 119 -16.81 17.44 11.01
CA ASN A 119 -15.62 18.00 11.65
C ASN A 119 -15.96 19.20 12.55
N PHE A 120 -16.92 20.05 12.17
CA PHE A 120 -17.38 21.17 13.01
C PHE A 120 -17.94 20.71 14.36
N PHE A 121 -18.62 19.56 14.38
CA PHE A 121 -19.16 18.96 15.61
C PHE A 121 -18.09 18.18 16.40
N ALA A 122 -17.02 17.71 15.74
CA ALA A 122 -15.90 17.03 16.39
C ALA A 122 -14.86 17.99 16.99
N ALA A 123 -14.76 19.21 16.46
CA ALA A 123 -13.80 20.23 16.85
C ALA A 123 -14.04 20.74 18.28
N GLN A 124 -12.95 21.02 19.01
CA GLN A 124 -13.04 21.53 20.40
C GLN A 124 -13.70 22.91 20.47
N ASN A 125 -13.47 23.74 19.44
CA ASN A 125 -13.82 25.15 19.44
C ASN A 125 -15.24 25.43 18.90
N THR A 126 -15.77 24.55 18.04
CA THR A 126 -17.05 24.76 17.34
C THR A 126 -18.17 23.85 17.83
N SER A 127 -17.85 22.79 18.59
CA SER A 127 -18.89 21.88 19.07
C SER A 127 -19.87 22.56 20.04
N PRO A 128 -21.19 22.36 19.87
CA PRO A 128 -22.20 22.91 20.78
C PRO A 128 -22.16 22.30 22.20
N GLY A 129 -21.43 21.19 22.40
CA GLY A 129 -21.22 20.66 23.74
C GLY A 129 -20.25 19.46 23.81
N PRO A 130 -19.75 19.11 25.01
CA PRO A 130 -18.81 18.00 25.20
C PRO A 130 -19.38 16.64 24.80
N TRP A 131 -20.69 16.43 25.02
CA TRP A 131 -21.37 15.18 24.70
C TRP A 131 -21.49 14.94 23.19
N VAL A 132 -21.94 15.96 22.43
CA VAL A 132 -22.04 15.88 20.95
C VAL A 132 -20.67 15.58 20.35
N ARG A 133 -19.64 16.26 20.82
CA ARG A 133 -18.25 16.02 20.41
C ARG A 133 -17.82 14.58 20.68
N PHE A 134 -18.13 14.04 21.86
CA PHE A 134 -17.77 12.65 22.21
C PHE A 134 -18.43 11.64 21.28
N VAL A 135 -19.73 11.79 21.02
CA VAL A 135 -20.51 10.89 20.15
C VAL A 135 -19.99 10.94 18.71
N VAL A 136 -19.82 12.14 18.14
CA VAL A 136 -19.35 12.30 16.76
C VAL A 136 -17.95 11.72 16.59
N ARG A 137 -17.03 11.97 17.52
CA ARG A 137 -15.68 11.38 17.47
C ARG A 137 -15.72 9.86 17.55
N ARG A 138 -16.58 9.29 18.38
CA ARG A 138 -16.73 7.84 18.49
C ARG A 138 -17.27 7.22 17.20
N LEU A 139 -18.25 7.86 16.55
CA LEU A 139 -18.78 7.42 15.26
C LEU A 139 -17.72 7.46 14.16
N LEU A 140 -16.92 8.53 14.08
CA LEU A 140 -15.83 8.65 13.12
C LEU A 140 -14.72 7.62 13.35
N GLU A 141 -14.38 7.34 14.61
CA GLU A 141 -13.46 6.26 14.98
C GLU A 141 -14.00 4.89 14.55
N PHE A 142 -15.29 4.63 14.75
CA PHE A 142 -15.93 3.39 14.29
C PHE A 142 -15.89 3.26 12.77
N ALA A 143 -16.31 4.29 12.03
CA ALA A 143 -16.32 4.30 10.57
C ALA A 143 -14.93 4.05 9.96
N ARG A 144 -13.86 4.50 10.64
CA ARG A 144 -12.47 4.30 10.21
C ARG A 144 -11.90 2.91 10.56
N THR A 145 -12.33 2.33 11.68
CA THR A 145 -11.75 1.08 12.20
C THR A 145 -12.37 -0.17 11.60
N VAL A 146 -13.64 -0.09 11.16
CA VAL A 146 -14.31 -1.19 10.49
C VAL A 146 -13.77 -1.35 9.07
N PRO A 147 -13.36 -2.58 8.65
CA PRO A 147 -12.89 -2.84 7.29
C PRO A 147 -13.96 -2.50 6.24
N GLY A 148 -13.57 -1.82 5.15
CA GLY A 148 -14.49 -1.40 4.09
C GLY A 148 -15.30 -2.54 3.46
N ILE A 149 -14.74 -3.75 3.42
CA ILE A 149 -15.43 -4.94 2.91
C ILE A 149 -16.68 -5.30 3.75
N VAL A 150 -16.68 -5.01 5.05
CA VAL A 150 -17.83 -5.26 5.93
C VAL A 150 -18.97 -4.32 5.55
N PHE A 151 -18.69 -3.02 5.36
CA PHE A 151 -19.69 -2.08 4.88
C PHE A 151 -20.19 -2.44 3.48
N ALA A 152 -19.29 -2.84 2.58
CA ALA A 152 -19.67 -3.30 1.24
C ALA A 152 -20.65 -4.47 1.32
N LEU A 153 -20.38 -5.48 2.17
CA LEU A 153 -21.28 -6.63 2.33
C LEU A 153 -22.65 -6.22 2.90
N ILE A 154 -22.68 -5.35 3.92
CA ILE A 154 -23.93 -4.83 4.47
C ILE A 154 -24.76 -4.12 3.38
N PHE A 155 -24.12 -3.28 2.57
CA PHE A 155 -24.82 -2.57 1.50
C PHE A 155 -25.21 -3.46 0.32
N VAL A 156 -24.45 -4.53 0.04
CA VAL A 156 -24.84 -5.54 -0.94
C VAL A 156 -26.08 -6.30 -0.46
N ILE A 157 -26.20 -6.61 0.83
CA ILE A 157 -27.40 -7.25 1.38
C ILE A 157 -28.59 -6.28 1.35
N ALA A 158 -28.36 -4.99 1.61
CA ALA A 158 -29.42 -3.98 1.67
C ALA A 158 -29.94 -3.55 0.28
N PHE A 159 -29.04 -3.35 -0.69
CA PHE A 159 -29.35 -2.77 -2.01
C PHE A 159 -29.09 -3.70 -3.20
N GLY A 160 -28.49 -4.86 -2.97
CA GLY A 160 -28.04 -5.79 -4.00
C GLY A 160 -26.61 -5.54 -4.48
N LEU A 161 -26.13 -6.42 -5.36
CA LEU A 161 -24.84 -6.29 -6.02
C LEU A 161 -24.87 -5.11 -7.00
N GLY A 162 -23.95 -4.16 -6.84
CA GLY A 162 -23.79 -3.07 -7.78
C GLY A 162 -22.87 -1.94 -7.31
N PRO A 163 -22.65 -0.92 -8.17
CA PRO A 163 -21.78 0.23 -7.88
C PRO A 163 -22.16 0.99 -6.61
N MET A 164 -23.46 1.05 -6.30
CA MET A 164 -23.96 1.80 -5.13
C MET A 164 -23.44 1.27 -3.80
N ALA A 165 -23.34 -0.05 -3.65
CA ALA A 165 -22.76 -0.65 -2.44
C ALA A 165 -21.29 -0.23 -2.25
N GLY A 166 -20.53 -0.19 -3.34
CA GLY A 166 -19.14 0.28 -3.34
C GLY A 166 -19.02 1.76 -2.99
N VAL A 167 -19.84 2.62 -3.60
CA VAL A 167 -19.87 4.07 -3.34
C VAL A 167 -20.14 4.35 -1.86
N LEU A 168 -21.17 3.72 -1.28
CA LEU A 168 -21.54 3.93 0.12
C LEU A 168 -20.48 3.41 1.09
N ALA A 169 -19.89 2.25 0.80
CA ALA A 169 -18.80 1.71 1.61
C ALA A 169 -17.58 2.65 1.62
N ILE A 170 -17.18 3.17 0.46
CA ILE A 170 -16.08 4.14 0.34
C ILE A 170 -16.46 5.45 1.04
N ALA A 171 -17.69 5.93 0.91
CA ALA A 171 -18.13 7.17 1.53
C ALA A 171 -18.04 7.11 3.06
N ILE A 172 -18.51 6.03 3.69
CA ILE A 172 -18.41 5.86 5.15
C ILE A 172 -16.95 5.79 5.60
N HIS A 173 -16.14 4.98 4.92
CA HIS A 173 -14.73 4.84 5.27
C HIS A 173 -13.97 6.17 5.14
N THR A 174 -14.21 6.89 4.05
CA THR A 174 -13.63 8.22 3.79
C THR A 174 -14.09 9.24 4.83
N THR A 175 -15.37 9.20 5.22
CA THR A 175 -15.92 10.08 6.27
C THR A 175 -15.18 9.90 7.58
N GLY A 176 -15.00 8.65 8.03
CA GLY A 176 -14.26 8.35 9.27
C GLY A 176 -12.76 8.66 9.17
N ALA A 177 -12.17 8.54 7.98
CA ALA A 177 -10.76 8.84 7.75
C ALA A 177 -10.45 10.34 7.80
N LEU A 178 -11.32 11.18 7.22
CA LEU A 178 -11.14 12.64 7.09
C LEU A 178 -11.76 13.46 8.23
N GLY A 179 -12.70 12.91 9.00
CA GLY A 179 -13.47 13.66 9.99
C GLY A 179 -12.77 13.98 11.32
N LYS A 180 -11.53 13.53 11.52
CA LYS A 180 -10.73 13.83 12.73
C LYS A 180 -9.41 14.49 12.36
#